data_AF-A0A371Q1A9-F1
#
_entry.id   AF-A0A371Q1A9-F1
#
_cell.length_a   1.000
_cell.length_b   1.000
_cell.length_c   1.000
_cell.angle_alpha   90.00
_cell.angle_beta   90.00
_cell.angle_gamma   90.00
#
_symmetry.space_group_name_H-M   'P 1'
#
loop_
_entity.id
_entity.type
_entity.pdbx_description
1 polymer ?
#
loop_
_entity_poly.entity_id
_entity_poly.type
_entity_poly.pdbx_seq_one_letter_code
_entity_poly.pdbx_strand_id
1 'polypeptide(L)'
;MSKQRWVGTVLLSLSMGLVSGCLGSPEPQAEHVTRSDLVGEWHAGGMCDSSVRLEEDGSARVSRWPTALNDKGRIAQRKNGTGTWMLETFQGKQELKVKLGKTFETVLLRQSDGRLMLLQIPGDDPDNSIGCRFMRVHEPS
;
A
#
# COMPACT_ATOMS: atom_id res chain seq x y z
N MET A 1 -12.11 -41.85 -51.43
CA MET A 1 -10.67 -42.03 -51.75
C MET A 1 -9.91 -40.92 -51.01
N SER A 2 -9.34 -41.11 -49.80
CA SER A 2 -8.04 -41.75 -49.48
C SER A 2 -6.95 -41.36 -50.48
N LYS A 3 -5.78 -40.79 -50.16
CA LYS A 3 -4.97 -40.50 -48.97
C LYS A 3 -3.81 -39.61 -49.48
N GLN A 4 -3.19 -38.76 -48.67
CA GLN A 4 -1.75 -38.87 -48.36
C GLN A 4 -1.35 -37.82 -47.30
N ARG A 5 -0.66 -38.31 -46.28
CA ARG A 5 -0.03 -37.60 -45.16
C ARG A 5 1.25 -36.92 -45.65
N TRP A 6 1.55 -35.73 -45.13
CA TRP A 6 2.93 -35.31 -44.90
C TRP A 6 3.06 -34.74 -43.48
N VAL A 7 3.99 -35.34 -42.74
CA VAL A 7 4.47 -35.00 -41.41
C VAL A 7 5.56 -33.95 -41.58
N GLY A 8 5.56 -32.92 -40.74
CA GLY A 8 6.60 -31.89 -40.71
C GLY A 8 6.61 -31.17 -39.38
N THR A 9 7.17 -31.81 -38.36
CA THR A 9 7.52 -31.17 -37.08
C THR A 9 8.65 -30.18 -37.31
N VAL A 10 8.45 -28.91 -37.00
CA VAL A 10 9.52 -27.95 -36.73
C VAL A 10 9.28 -27.36 -35.35
N LEU A 11 9.98 -27.92 -34.37
CA LEU A 11 10.21 -27.33 -33.05
C LEU A 11 11.13 -26.12 -33.25
N LEU A 12 10.58 -24.92 -33.16
CA LEU A 12 11.35 -23.70 -32.97
C LEU A 12 11.16 -23.24 -31.52
N SER A 13 11.98 -23.85 -30.65
CA SER A 13 12.27 -23.37 -29.31
C SER A 13 13.07 -22.09 -29.40
N LEU A 14 12.38 -20.95 -29.35
CA LEU A 14 12.96 -19.64 -29.05
C LEU A 14 12.63 -19.28 -27.61
N SER A 15 13.41 -19.88 -26.72
CA SER A 15 13.59 -19.42 -25.34
C SER A 15 14.32 -18.07 -25.38
N MET A 16 13.55 -16.98 -25.43
CA MET A 16 14.06 -15.64 -25.12
C MET A 16 13.84 -15.37 -23.63
N GLY A 17 14.94 -15.02 -22.97
CA GLY A 17 15.13 -15.14 -21.54
C GLY A 17 14.28 -14.18 -20.71
N LEU A 18 13.78 -14.73 -19.60
CA LEU A 18 13.28 -13.99 -18.47
C LEU A 18 14.46 -13.22 -17.85
N VAL A 19 14.57 -11.93 -18.13
CA VAL A 19 15.35 -11.04 -17.27
C VAL A 19 14.48 -10.77 -16.04
N SER A 20 14.46 -11.72 -15.10
CA SER A 20 13.94 -11.48 -13.74
C SER A 20 14.94 -10.64 -12.96
N GLY A 21 15.05 -9.36 -13.34
CA GLY A 21 15.59 -8.33 -12.46
C GLY A 21 14.47 -7.91 -11.51
N CYS A 22 14.34 -8.57 -10.36
CA CYS A 22 13.50 -8.10 -9.25
C CYS A 22 14.14 -6.87 -8.58
N LEU A 23 14.25 -5.78 -9.34
CA LEU A 23 14.26 -4.44 -8.78
C LEU A 23 12.79 -4.05 -8.71
N GLY A 24 12.14 -4.35 -7.58
CA GLY A 24 10.74 -3.99 -7.37
C GLY A 24 10.57 -2.50 -7.67
N SER A 25 9.81 -2.19 -8.72
CA SER A 25 9.51 -0.81 -9.05
C SER A 25 8.82 -0.16 -7.85
N PRO A 26 9.15 1.10 -7.52
CA PRO A 26 8.46 1.80 -6.44
C PRO A 26 6.95 1.73 -6.70
N GLU A 27 6.20 1.40 -5.65
CA GLU A 27 4.75 1.28 -5.71
C GLU A 27 4.17 2.57 -6.30
N PRO A 28 3.44 2.51 -7.42
CA PRO A 28 2.94 3.73 -8.06
C PRO A 28 1.90 4.40 -7.17
N GLN A 29 1.78 5.72 -7.33
CA GLN A 29 0.73 6.48 -6.66
C GLN A 29 -0.64 6.01 -7.15
N ALA A 30 -1.59 5.82 -6.23
CA ALA A 30 -2.98 5.59 -6.59
C ALA A 30 -3.62 6.93 -6.99
N GLU A 31 -4.39 6.91 -8.06
CA GLU A 31 -5.15 8.05 -8.58
C GLU A 31 -6.65 7.78 -8.49
N HIS A 32 -7.45 8.86 -8.49
CA HIS A 32 -8.91 8.81 -8.45
C HIS A 32 -9.51 8.04 -7.26
N VAL A 33 -8.78 7.96 -6.15
CA VAL A 33 -9.26 7.36 -4.90
C VAL A 33 -10.40 8.23 -4.35
N THR A 34 -11.49 7.60 -3.95
CA THR A 34 -12.64 8.24 -3.32
C THR A 34 -12.64 8.00 -1.81
N ARG A 35 -13.47 8.72 -1.06
CA ARG A 35 -13.63 8.48 0.38
C ARG A 35 -14.14 7.07 0.67
N SER A 36 -15.07 6.55 -0.14
CA SER A 36 -15.61 5.19 0.01
C SER A 36 -14.54 4.11 -0.18
N ASP A 37 -13.56 4.34 -1.05
CA ASP A 37 -12.43 3.40 -1.25
C ASP A 37 -11.53 3.30 -0.02
N LEU A 38 -11.57 4.30 0.87
CA LEU A 38 -10.76 4.37 2.08
C LEU A 38 -11.49 3.83 3.32
N VAL A 39 -12.81 3.94 3.37
CA VAL A 39 -13.64 3.47 4.50
C VAL A 39 -13.47 1.97 4.69
N GLY A 40 -13.12 1.55 5.90
CA GLY A 40 -12.89 0.15 6.26
C GLY A 40 -11.70 -0.05 7.17
N GLU A 41 -11.36 -1.33 7.39
CA GLU A 41 -10.22 -1.74 8.21
C GLU A 41 -9.01 -2.11 7.36
N TRP A 42 -7.86 -1.62 7.78
CA TRP A 42 -6.58 -1.78 7.12
C TRP A 42 -5.54 -2.29 8.11
N HIS A 43 -4.69 -3.21 7.68
CA HIS A 43 -3.70 -3.85 8.53
C HIS A 43 -2.32 -3.89 7.85
N ALA A 44 -1.30 -3.51 8.60
CA ALA A 44 0.10 -3.64 8.23
C ALA A 44 0.75 -4.77 9.03
N GLY A 45 1.12 -5.85 8.34
CA GLY A 45 1.78 -7.01 8.93
C GLY A 45 3.28 -6.81 9.18
N GLY A 46 3.97 -7.92 9.47
CA GLY A 46 5.42 -7.92 9.69
C GLY A 46 5.84 -7.09 10.91
N MET A 47 6.89 -6.30 10.77
CA MET A 47 7.45 -5.51 11.88
C MET A 47 6.55 -4.35 12.34
N CYS A 48 5.58 -3.95 11.52
CA CYS A 48 4.62 -2.90 11.84
C CYS A 48 3.62 -3.39 12.88
N ASP A 49 2.93 -4.49 12.57
CA ASP A 49 1.85 -5.10 13.37
C ASP A 49 0.90 -4.02 13.90
N SER A 50 0.25 -3.34 12.96
CA SER A 50 -0.57 -2.15 13.21
C SER A 50 -1.84 -2.20 12.37
N SER A 51 -2.91 -1.62 12.89
CA SER A 51 -4.16 -1.45 12.15
C SER A 51 -4.71 -0.02 12.24
N VAL A 52 -5.44 0.36 11.21
CA VAL A 52 -6.25 1.58 11.17
C VAL A 52 -7.62 1.25 10.60
N ARG A 53 -8.65 1.77 11.25
CA ARG A 53 -10.02 1.75 10.77
C ARG A 53 -10.46 3.17 10.45
N LEU A 54 -10.93 3.38 9.22
CA LEU A 54 -11.44 4.65 8.72
C LEU A 54 -12.96 4.52 8.58
N GLU A 55 -13.72 5.30 9.32
CA GLU A 55 -15.19 5.25 9.29
C GLU A 55 -15.75 6.31 8.32
N GLU A 56 -16.98 6.12 7.85
CA GLU A 56 -17.64 7.00 6.87
C GLU A 56 -17.76 8.45 7.35
N ASP A 57 -18.02 8.64 8.65
CA ASP A 57 -18.17 9.93 9.32
C ASP A 57 -16.86 10.72 9.42
N GLY A 58 -15.74 10.16 8.94
CA GLY A 58 -14.43 10.78 9.03
C GLY A 58 -13.70 10.50 10.35
N SER A 59 -14.24 9.67 11.24
CA SER A 59 -13.52 9.20 12.42
C SER A 59 -12.52 8.10 12.07
N ALA A 60 -11.42 8.06 12.81
CA ALA A 60 -10.37 7.06 12.67
C ALA A 60 -10.08 6.37 14.00
N ARG A 61 -9.81 5.07 13.98
CA ARG A 61 -9.30 4.32 15.13
C ARG A 61 -8.01 3.62 14.74
N VAL A 62 -6.97 3.78 15.54
CA VAL A 62 -5.67 3.17 15.28
C VAL A 62 -5.25 2.26 16.42
N SER A 63 -4.59 1.16 16.06
CA SER A 63 -3.91 0.26 16.97
C SER A 63 -2.44 0.15 16.56
N ARG A 64 -1.56 0.30 17.55
CA ARG A 64 -0.10 0.20 17.42
C ARG A 64 0.48 1.11 16.33
N TRP A 65 -0.16 2.25 16.07
CA TRP A 65 0.22 3.21 15.03
C TRP A 65 1.65 3.67 15.20
N PRO A 66 2.56 3.39 14.26
CA PRO A 66 3.96 3.77 14.36
C PRO A 66 4.11 5.29 14.26
N THR A 67 4.82 5.91 15.21
CA THR A 67 5.01 7.38 15.21
C THR A 67 6.47 7.82 15.09
N ALA A 68 7.42 6.92 15.32
CA ALA A 68 8.84 7.24 15.20
C ALA A 68 9.68 5.99 14.91
N LEU A 69 10.79 6.19 14.20
CA LEU A 69 11.88 5.22 14.03
C LEU A 69 13.04 5.56 14.98
N ASN A 70 13.85 4.56 15.34
CA ASN A 70 15.16 4.80 15.98
C ASN A 70 16.27 5.00 14.94
N ASP A 71 17.49 5.23 15.43
CA ASP A 71 18.74 5.35 14.67
C ASP A 71 19.05 4.16 13.73
N LYS A 72 18.39 3.01 13.94
CA LYS A 72 18.53 1.78 13.15
C LYS A 72 17.33 1.55 12.21
N GLY A 73 16.45 2.53 12.03
CA GLY A 73 15.27 2.43 11.17
C GLY A 73 14.19 1.48 11.70
N ARG A 74 14.20 1.13 12.98
CA ARG A 74 13.16 0.29 13.60
C ARG A 74 12.12 1.15 14.30
N ILE A 75 10.86 0.71 14.28
CA ILE A 75 9.76 1.39 14.97
C ILE A 75 10.04 1.45 16.47
N ALA A 76 10.28 2.67 16.97
CA ALA A 76 10.62 2.96 18.35
C ALA A 76 9.41 3.34 19.18
N GLN A 77 8.41 3.98 18.58
CA GLN A 77 7.22 4.46 19.25
C GLN A 77 5.95 4.06 18.51
N ARG A 78 4.91 3.77 19.30
CA ARG A 78 3.59 3.39 18.81
C ARG A 78 2.51 4.07 19.62
N LYS A 79 1.36 4.32 18.99
CA LYS A 79 0.20 4.92 19.64
C LYS A 79 -1.07 4.13 19.34
N ASN A 80 -1.91 4.00 20.36
CA ASN A 80 -3.30 3.57 20.21
C ASN A 80 -4.19 4.80 20.36
N GLY A 81 -5.35 4.80 19.72
CA GLY A 81 -6.36 5.81 20.00
C GLY A 81 -7.35 6.06 18.89
N THR A 82 -8.11 7.11 19.07
CA THR A 82 -9.07 7.64 18.09
C THR A 82 -8.60 8.97 17.55
N GLY A 83 -9.15 9.33 16.40
CA GLY A 83 -8.80 10.51 15.64
C GLY A 83 -9.81 10.80 14.55
N THR A 84 -9.41 11.63 13.60
CA THR A 84 -10.18 11.92 12.40
C THR A 84 -9.33 11.69 11.17
N TRP A 85 -9.94 11.48 10.02
CA TRP A 85 -9.24 11.36 8.75
C TRP A 85 -9.90 12.19 7.65
N MET A 86 -9.09 12.55 6.67
CA MET A 86 -9.54 13.27 5.49
C MET A 86 -8.71 12.87 4.27
N LEU A 87 -9.36 12.91 3.11
CA LEU A 87 -8.73 12.76 1.82
C LEU A 87 -8.59 14.16 1.21
N GLU A 88 -7.36 14.59 0.99
CA GLU A 88 -7.05 15.89 0.39
C GLU A 88 -6.38 15.70 -0.97
N THR A 89 -6.40 16.76 -1.77
CA THR A 89 -5.62 16.84 -3.00
C THR A 89 -4.69 18.03 -2.89
N PHE A 90 -3.39 17.78 -2.99
CA PHE A 90 -2.35 18.80 -2.95
C PHE A 90 -1.46 18.66 -4.18
N GLN A 91 -1.29 19.74 -4.95
CA GLN A 91 -0.51 19.74 -6.20
C GLN A 91 -0.89 18.60 -7.16
N GLY A 92 -2.19 18.30 -7.27
CA GLY A 92 -2.70 17.24 -8.13
C GLY A 92 -2.53 15.81 -7.58
N LYS A 93 -1.97 15.65 -6.38
CA LYS A 93 -1.78 14.35 -5.72
C LYS A 93 -2.76 14.16 -4.58
N GLN A 94 -3.39 13.00 -4.53
CA GLN A 94 -4.28 12.63 -3.43
C GLN A 94 -3.48 12.09 -2.25
N GLU A 95 -3.81 12.59 -1.05
CA GLU A 95 -3.17 12.23 0.22
C GLU A 95 -4.24 11.94 1.27
N LEU A 96 -4.07 10.85 2.02
CA LEU A 96 -4.85 10.59 3.21
C LEU A 96 -4.15 11.24 4.39
N LYS A 97 -4.84 12.08 5.15
CA LYS A 97 -4.35 12.61 6.43
C LYS A 97 -5.10 11.96 7.58
N VAL A 98 -4.36 11.41 8.54
CA VAL A 98 -4.90 10.88 9.79
C VAL A 98 -4.47 11.79 10.94
N LYS A 99 -5.44 12.38 11.62
CA LYS A 99 -5.21 13.27 12.76
C LYS A 99 -5.36 12.51 14.07
N LEU A 100 -4.29 12.45 14.87
CA LEU A 100 -4.27 11.78 16.17
C LEU A 100 -3.98 12.79 17.29
N GLY A 101 -5.02 13.38 17.86
CA GLY A 101 -4.88 14.49 18.82
C GLY A 101 -4.55 15.80 18.09
N LYS A 102 -3.34 16.33 18.30
CA LYS A 102 -2.87 17.58 17.66
C LYS A 102 -1.98 17.37 16.43
N THR A 103 -1.60 16.12 16.13
CA THR A 103 -0.71 15.76 15.04
C THR A 103 -1.49 15.29 13.83
N PHE A 104 -1.05 15.68 12.62
CA PHE A 104 -1.52 15.14 11.36
C PHE A 104 -0.43 14.28 10.75
N GLU A 105 -0.77 13.04 10.41
CA GLU A 105 0.10 12.07 9.76
C GLU A 105 -0.32 11.96 8.30
N THR A 106 0.62 12.17 7.38
CA THR A 106 0.38 11.95 5.95
C THR A 106 0.55 10.47 5.63
N VAL A 107 -0.48 9.89 5.03
CA VAL A 107 -0.53 8.50 4.57
C VAL A 107 -0.65 8.51 3.06
N LEU A 108 0.34 7.91 2.42
CA LEU A 108 0.49 7.90 0.97
C LEU A 108 -0.43 6.84 0.37
N LEU A 109 -1.19 7.23 -0.65
CA LEU A 109 -2.05 6.33 -1.41
C LEU A 109 -1.23 5.68 -2.53
N ARG A 110 -1.18 4.34 -2.54
CA ARG A 110 -0.34 3.55 -3.44
C ARG A 110 -1.12 2.39 -4.03
N GLN A 111 -0.62 1.84 -5.12
CA GLN A 111 -1.10 0.55 -5.64
C GLN A 111 -0.05 -0.53 -5.45
N SER A 112 -0.51 -1.71 -5.03
CA SER A 112 0.29 -2.92 -4.95
C SER A 112 -0.54 -4.07 -5.49
N ASP A 113 -0.03 -4.76 -6.51
CA ASP A 113 -0.72 -5.85 -7.21
C ASP A 113 -2.15 -5.50 -7.66
N GLY A 114 -2.35 -4.28 -8.16
CA GLY A 114 -3.65 -3.77 -8.61
C GLY A 114 -4.63 -3.41 -7.50
N ARG A 115 -4.21 -3.45 -6.24
CA ARG A 115 -5.04 -3.13 -5.07
C ARG A 115 -4.56 -1.85 -4.41
N LEU A 116 -5.51 -1.08 -3.87
CA LEU A 116 -5.20 0.09 -3.07
C LEU A 116 -4.44 -0.32 -1.80
N MET A 117 -3.36 0.39 -1.50
CA MET A 117 -2.50 0.20 -0.34
C MET A 117 -2.25 1.56 0.30
N LEU A 118 -2.23 1.61 1.64
CA LEU A 118 -1.88 2.81 2.39
C LEU A 118 -0.45 2.68 2.92
N LEU A 119 0.42 3.60 2.51
CA LEU A 119 1.81 3.64 2.95
C LEU A 119 1.99 4.75 3.99
N GLN A 120 2.24 4.36 5.22
CA GLN A 120 2.59 5.29 6.29
C GLN A 120 4.09 5.25 6.56
N ILE A 121 4.74 6.41 6.58
CA ILE A 121 6.16 6.55 6.93
C ILE A 121 6.23 7.21 8.32
N PRO A 122 6.80 6.55 9.34
CA PRO A 122 6.83 7.11 10.69
C PRO A 122 7.91 8.19 10.85
N GLY A 123 7.54 9.34 11.41
CA GLY A 123 8.46 10.45 11.65
C GLY A 123 8.75 11.31 10.41
N ASP A 124 9.84 12.08 10.46
CA ASP A 124 10.16 13.13 9.48
C ASP A 124 11.24 12.74 8.45
N ASP A 125 11.67 11.47 8.39
CA ASP A 125 12.78 11.03 7.52
C ASP A 125 12.29 10.20 6.31
N PRO A 126 12.24 10.80 5.11
CA PRO A 126 11.83 10.10 3.89
C PRO A 126 12.94 9.27 3.22
N ASP A 127 14.20 9.40 3.62
CA ASP A 127 15.35 9.09 2.74
C ASP A 127 15.77 7.60 2.73
N ASN A 128 15.14 6.72 3.53
CA ASN A 128 15.37 5.25 3.48
C ASN A 128 14.09 4.46 3.82
N SER A 129 13.02 4.73 3.09
CA SER A 129 11.59 4.49 3.41
C SER A 129 11.22 3.09 3.95
N ILE A 130 11.46 2.87 5.26
CA ILE A 130 10.81 1.80 6.03
C ILE A 130 9.43 2.31 6.42
N GLY A 131 8.47 2.08 5.53
CA GLY A 131 7.07 2.41 5.76
C GLY A 131 6.21 1.18 6.07
N CYS A 132 5.11 1.42 6.78
CA CYS A 132 4.09 0.44 7.05
C CYS A 132 3.07 0.43 5.93
N ARG A 133 2.97 -0.73 5.26
CA ARG A 133 2.05 -0.99 4.15
C ARG A 133 0.79 -1.62 4.71
N PHE A 134 -0.29 -0.84 4.76
CA PHE A 134 -1.56 -1.33 5.22
C PHE A 134 -2.38 -1.82 4.03
N MET A 135 -2.79 -3.08 4.11
CA MET A 135 -3.69 -3.71 3.16
C MET A 135 -5.08 -3.84 3.78
N ARG A 136 -6.11 -3.75 2.95
CA ARG A 136 -7.50 -3.88 3.38
C ARG A 136 -7.78 -5.28 3.92
N VAL A 137 -8.38 -5.37 5.12
CA VAL A 137 -8.57 -6.64 5.85
C VAL A 137 -9.68 -7.50 5.23
N HIS A 138 -10.67 -6.90 4.55
CA HIS A 138 -11.66 -7.58 3.70
C HIS A 138 -12.14 -6.63 2.61
N GLU A 139 -12.29 -7.09 1.37
CA GLU A 139 -13.02 -6.31 0.34
C GLU A 139 -14.52 -6.41 0.65
N PRO A 140 -15.29 -5.32 0.54
CA PRO A 140 -16.74 -5.42 0.68
C PRO A 140 -17.28 -6.38 -0.38
N SER A 141 -17.94 -7.44 0.09
CA SER A 141 -18.64 -8.44 -0.72
C SER A 141 -19.86 -7.85 -1.42
#